data_AF-A0A7G9YYW3-F1
#
_entry.id   AF-A0A7G9YYW3-F1
#
_cell.length_a   1.000
_cell.length_b   1.000
_cell.length_c   1.000
_cell.angle_alpha   90.00
_cell.angle_beta   90.00
_cell.angle_gamma   90.00
#
_symmetry.space_group_name_H-M   'P 1'
#
loop_
_entity.id
_entity.type
_entity.pdbx_description
1 polymer ?
#
loop_
_entity_poly.entity_id
_entity_poly.type
_entity_poly.pdbx_seq_one_letter_code
_entity_poly.pdbx_strand_id
1 'polypeptide(L)'
;MFVVLIMGLLAGSVSVATIEEEIVVSEKNPFSIEFTVEETGVIYAEVELKGAIEEIELILESPSGEVKRDVWGEMPLSLKYEVSKDDIAEGTEWKISVRSGLSERAYGTLKITYPGDTTPPTIAITCSPENPTADQHYNNHNKLESKPYLI
;
A
#
# COMPACT_ATOMS: atom_id res chain seq x y z
N MET A 1 18.37 -56.72 4.40
CA MET A 1 17.75 -56.03 3.27
C MET A 1 17.17 -54.73 3.81
N PHE A 2 17.82 -53.59 3.55
CA PHE A 2 17.36 -52.28 4.01
C PHE A 2 16.45 -51.68 2.95
N VAL A 3 15.18 -51.45 3.27
CA VAL A 3 14.26 -50.70 2.41
C VAL A 3 14.46 -49.23 2.74
N VAL A 4 15.18 -48.51 1.87
CA VAL A 4 15.28 -47.05 1.94
C VAL A 4 14.04 -46.49 1.26
N LEU A 5 13.11 -45.96 2.06
CA LEU A 5 11.93 -45.25 1.56
C LEU A 5 12.38 -43.85 1.15
N ILE A 6 12.64 -43.64 -0.14
CA ILE A 6 12.91 -42.31 -0.70
C ILE A 6 11.56 -41.60 -0.79
N MET A 7 11.18 -40.88 0.27
CA MET A 7 10.09 -39.91 0.22
C MET A 7 10.50 -38.82 -0.77
N GLY A 8 10.00 -38.90 -2.00
CA GLY A 8 10.18 -37.86 -3.00
C GLY A 8 9.59 -36.55 -2.49
N LEU A 9 10.45 -35.58 -2.23
CA LEU A 9 10.05 -34.20 -2.00
C LEU A 9 9.47 -33.68 -3.33
N LEU A 10 8.15 -33.71 -3.48
CA LEU A 10 7.47 -33.01 -4.56
C LEU A 10 7.73 -31.51 -4.35
N ALA A 11 8.71 -30.96 -5.08
CA ALA A 11 8.88 -29.53 -5.19
C ALA A 11 7.67 -28.99 -5.98
N GLY A 12 6.59 -28.67 -5.27
CA GLY A 12 5.49 -27.91 -5.84
C GLY A 12 6.04 -26.56 -6.30
N SER A 13 5.80 -26.22 -7.56
CA SER A 13 6.08 -24.87 -8.06
C SER A 13 5.11 -23.92 -7.37
N VAL A 14 5.60 -23.07 -6.49
CA VAL A 14 4.80 -21.96 -5.93
C VAL A 14 4.65 -20.91 -7.04
N SER A 15 3.42 -20.58 -7.41
CA SER A 15 3.14 -19.46 -8.31
C SER A 15 3.48 -18.15 -7.61
N VAL A 16 4.13 -17.22 -8.33
CA VAL A 16 4.53 -15.92 -7.78
C VAL A 16 3.81 -14.82 -8.53
N ALA A 17 3.11 -13.96 -7.79
CA ALA A 17 2.46 -12.77 -8.29
C ALA A 17 3.31 -11.52 -8.02
N THR A 18 3.10 -10.46 -8.79
CA THR A 18 3.79 -9.17 -8.61
C THR A 18 2.84 -8.01 -8.80
N ILE A 19 2.92 -7.04 -7.90
CA ILE A 19 2.28 -5.72 -8.01
C ILE A 19 3.40 -4.70 -8.08
N GLU A 20 3.27 -3.72 -8.97
CA GLU A 20 4.19 -2.60 -9.09
C GLU A 20 3.37 -1.33 -9.33
N GLU A 21 3.48 -0.36 -8.42
CA GLU A 21 2.67 0.86 -8.43
C GLU A 21 3.54 2.09 -8.25
N GLU A 22 3.22 3.15 -9.01
CA GLU A 22 3.77 4.48 -8.77
C GLU A 22 3.00 5.13 -7.62
N ILE A 23 3.72 5.60 -6.60
CA ILE A 23 3.13 6.15 -5.39
C ILE A 23 3.65 7.55 -5.08
N VAL A 24 2.80 8.34 -4.41
CA VAL A 24 3.16 9.62 -3.81
C VAL A 24 2.74 9.57 -2.36
N VAL A 25 3.68 9.80 -1.45
CA VAL A 25 3.44 9.72 0.00
C VAL A 25 3.84 10.98 0.73
N SER A 26 3.09 11.32 1.77
CA SER A 26 3.41 12.32 2.79
C SER A 26 2.63 12.00 4.07
N GLU A 27 2.87 12.73 5.15
CA GLU A 27 2.19 12.59 6.44
C GLU A 27 0.66 12.55 6.28
N LYS A 28 0.11 13.40 5.41
CA LYS A 28 -1.34 13.49 5.17
C LYS A 28 -1.83 12.57 4.05
N ASN A 29 -0.92 11.93 3.33
CA ASN A 29 -1.22 11.07 2.21
C ASN A 29 -0.42 9.76 2.31
N PRO A 30 -0.71 8.89 3.30
CA PRO A 30 -0.13 7.55 3.33
C PRO A 30 -0.66 6.72 2.16
N PHE A 31 0.13 5.75 1.71
CA PHE A 31 -0.30 4.78 0.70
C PHE A 31 -0.55 3.42 1.35
N SER A 32 -1.59 2.70 0.91
CA SER A 32 -1.82 1.32 1.31
C SER A 32 -2.43 0.52 0.17
N ILE A 33 -2.07 -0.75 0.08
CA ILE A 33 -2.64 -1.70 -0.88
C ILE A 33 -2.91 -3.04 -0.20
N GLU A 34 -4.07 -3.60 -0.51
CA GLU A 34 -4.50 -4.93 -0.07
C GLU A 34 -4.31 -5.94 -1.20
N PHE A 35 -3.90 -7.16 -0.87
CA PHE A 35 -3.66 -8.24 -1.82
C PHE A 35 -3.92 -9.60 -1.18
N THR A 36 -4.30 -10.58 -1.98
CA THR A 36 -4.66 -11.92 -1.50
C THR A 36 -3.49 -12.90 -1.61
N VAL A 37 -3.15 -13.57 -0.52
CA VAL A 37 -2.15 -14.64 -0.45
C VAL A 37 -2.84 -15.91 0.05
N GLU A 38 -3.00 -16.89 -0.84
CA GLU A 38 -3.73 -18.14 -0.55
C GLU A 38 -2.80 -19.33 -0.27
N GLU A 39 -1.50 -19.15 -0.49
CA GLU A 39 -0.49 -20.20 -0.37
C GLU A 39 0.68 -19.77 0.51
N THR A 40 1.35 -20.75 1.12
CA THR A 40 2.59 -20.51 1.87
C THR A 40 3.72 -20.07 0.94
N GLY A 41 4.57 -19.17 1.42
CA GLY A 41 5.76 -18.73 0.71
C GLY A 41 6.19 -17.33 1.11
N VAL A 42 6.99 -16.67 0.28
CA VAL A 42 7.60 -15.39 0.63
C VAL A 42 6.79 -14.22 0.10
N ILE A 43 6.36 -13.33 0.99
CA ILE A 43 6.05 -11.94 0.65
C ILE A 43 7.35 -11.14 0.70
N TYR A 44 7.65 -10.42 -0.39
CA TYR A 44 8.73 -9.46 -0.50
C TYR A 44 8.15 -8.13 -0.95
N ALA A 45 8.45 -7.04 -0.26
CA ALA A 45 8.06 -5.71 -0.67
C ALA A 45 9.29 -4.80 -0.68
N GLU A 46 9.41 -3.97 -1.70
CA GLU A 46 10.46 -2.98 -1.87
C GLU A 46 9.82 -1.65 -2.26
N VAL A 47 10.23 -0.56 -1.62
CA VAL A 47 9.82 0.79 -1.96
C VAL A 47 11.05 1.65 -2.21
N GLU A 48 11.08 2.31 -3.35
CA GLU A 48 12.13 3.25 -3.73
C GLU A 48 11.49 4.62 -3.96
N LEU A 49 11.85 5.59 -3.11
CA LEU A 49 11.30 6.95 -3.15
C LEU A 49 12.39 8.00 -3.36
N LYS A 50 11.98 9.15 -3.90
CA LYS A 50 12.78 10.37 -4.02
C LYS A 50 12.02 11.54 -3.39
N GLY A 51 12.74 12.59 -3.01
CA GLY A 51 12.18 13.76 -2.32
C GLY A 51 12.34 13.66 -0.81
N ALA A 52 11.26 13.89 -0.06
CA ALA A 52 11.26 13.91 1.40
C ALA A 52 11.23 12.50 2.02
N ILE A 53 12.40 11.85 2.13
CA ILE A 53 12.54 10.41 2.44
C ILE A 53 13.05 10.07 3.84
N GLU A 54 13.24 11.05 4.73
CA GLU A 54 13.92 10.82 6.03
C GLU A 54 13.06 10.08 7.08
N GLU A 55 11.73 10.04 6.92
CA GLU A 55 10.80 9.44 7.88
C GLU A 55 9.81 8.48 7.20
N ILE A 56 10.30 7.66 6.27
CA ILE A 56 9.47 6.67 5.58
C ILE A 56 9.45 5.36 6.36
N GLU A 57 8.25 4.78 6.47
CA GLU A 57 7.99 3.48 7.07
C GLU A 57 7.27 2.57 6.07
N LEU A 58 7.74 1.34 5.93
CA LEU A 58 7.09 0.28 5.14
C LEU A 58 6.59 -0.81 6.09
N ILE A 59 5.28 -1.08 6.08
CA ILE A 59 4.59 -1.94 7.04
C ILE A 59 3.86 -3.07 6.31
N LEU A 60 3.97 -4.29 6.81
CA LEU A 60 3.17 -5.45 6.42
C LEU A 60 2.23 -5.84 7.57
N GLU A 61 0.93 -5.78 7.30
CA GLU A 61 -0.14 -6.22 8.19
C GLU A 61 -0.74 -7.54 7.68
N SER A 62 -1.01 -8.46 8.61
CA SER A 62 -1.69 -9.72 8.34
C SER A 62 -3.21 -9.53 8.20
N PRO A 63 -3.96 -10.58 7.81
CA PRO A 63 -5.41 -10.54 7.72
C PRO A 63 -6.15 -10.15 9.00
N SER A 64 -5.55 -10.36 10.17
CA SER A 64 -6.12 -9.92 11.46
C SER A 64 -5.83 -8.45 11.78
N GLY A 65 -5.04 -7.76 10.95
CA GLY A 65 -4.51 -6.43 11.21
C GLY A 65 -3.29 -6.40 12.12
N GLU A 66 -2.69 -7.55 12.45
CA GLU A 66 -1.43 -7.62 13.19
C GLU A 66 -0.27 -7.15 12.31
N VAL A 67 0.56 -6.23 12.80
CA VAL A 67 1.81 -5.86 12.13
C VAL A 67 2.79 -7.02 12.24
N LYS A 68 3.05 -7.71 11.13
CA LYS A 68 4.03 -8.81 11.09
C LYS A 68 5.45 -8.30 10.87
N ARG A 69 5.60 -7.20 10.12
CA ARG A 69 6.88 -6.53 9.85
C ARG A 69 6.69 -5.03 9.62
N ASP A 70 7.66 -4.26 10.08
CA ASP A 70 7.84 -2.84 9.85
C ASP A 70 9.33 -2.57 9.60
N VAL A 71 9.67 -1.67 8.67
CA VAL A 71 11.05 -1.26 8.37
C VAL A 71 11.14 0.25 8.15
N TRP A 72 12.29 0.79 8.56
CA TRP A 72 12.64 2.21 8.61
C TRP A 72 14.10 2.37 8.15
N GLY A 73 14.45 3.52 7.60
CA GLY A 73 15.85 3.83 7.26
C GLY A 73 16.03 4.42 5.86
N GLU A 74 17.20 4.14 5.27
CA GLU A 74 17.59 4.68 3.97
C GLU A 74 16.91 3.94 2.81
N MET A 75 16.66 4.66 1.71
CA MET A 75 16.08 4.08 0.50
C MET A 75 17.11 3.22 -0.28
N PRO A 76 16.67 2.13 -0.93
CA PRO A 76 15.31 1.58 -0.91
C PRO A 76 15.01 0.86 0.41
N LEU A 77 13.77 0.97 0.89
CA LEU A 77 13.30 0.13 2.01
C LEU A 77 12.77 -1.18 1.45
N SER A 78 13.12 -2.29 2.09
CA SER A 78 12.57 -3.59 1.74
C SER A 78 12.25 -4.43 2.98
N LEU A 79 11.19 -5.23 2.88
CA LEU A 79 10.83 -6.23 3.87
C LEU A 79 10.61 -7.58 3.22
N LYS A 80 10.83 -8.63 4.01
CA LYS A 80 10.60 -10.02 3.63
C LYS A 80 9.88 -10.74 4.77
N TYR A 81 8.83 -11.49 4.42
CA TYR A 81 8.07 -12.29 5.35
C TYR A 81 7.74 -13.66 4.77
N GLU A 82 7.94 -14.72 5.55
CA GLU A 82 7.62 -16.10 5.16
C GLU A 82 6.23 -16.45 5.72
N VAL A 83 5.25 -16.56 4.84
CA VAL A 83 3.86 -16.90 5.15
C VAL A 83 3.77 -18.38 5.48
N SER A 84 3.32 -18.68 6.70
CA SER A 84 3.10 -20.03 7.19
C SER A 84 1.68 -20.52 6.94
N LYS A 85 1.43 -21.81 7.18
CA LYS A 85 0.07 -22.37 7.10
C LYS A 85 -0.87 -21.79 8.16
N ASP A 86 -0.34 -21.40 9.32
CA ASP A 86 -1.13 -20.80 10.38
C ASP A 86 -1.57 -19.39 9.98
N ASP A 87 -0.71 -18.64 9.27
CA ASP A 87 -1.07 -17.31 8.74
C ASP A 87 -2.18 -17.42 7.69
N ILE A 88 -2.12 -18.41 6.79
CA ILE A 88 -3.19 -18.67 5.81
C ILE A 88 -4.51 -19.05 6.51
N ALA A 89 -4.44 -19.77 7.63
CA ALA A 89 -5.61 -20.14 8.41
C ALA A 89 -6.23 -18.94 9.15
N GLU A 90 -5.43 -17.92 9.47
CA GLU A 90 -5.88 -16.65 10.04
C GLU A 90 -6.62 -15.79 9.00
N GLY A 91 -6.21 -15.88 7.73
CA GLY A 91 -6.91 -15.31 6.59
C GLY A 91 -5.98 -15.19 5.37
N THR A 92 -6.48 -14.60 4.29
CA THR A 92 -5.72 -14.48 3.04
C THR A 92 -5.54 -13.04 2.56
N GLU A 93 -6.21 -12.06 3.16
CA GLU A 93 -6.10 -10.65 2.77
C GLU A 93 -4.97 -9.97 3.55
N TRP A 94 -3.89 -9.60 2.87
CA TRP A 94 -2.73 -8.92 3.45
C TRP A 94 -2.72 -7.47 3.02
N LYS A 95 -2.05 -6.62 3.81
CA LYS A 95 -1.95 -5.19 3.52
C LYS A 95 -0.51 -4.70 3.65
N ILE A 96 -0.05 -3.99 2.63
CA ILE A 96 1.20 -3.21 2.68
C ILE A 96 0.83 -1.74 2.81
N SER A 97 1.48 -1.05 3.74
CA SER A 97 1.37 0.40 3.91
C SER A 97 2.72 1.08 3.78
N VAL A 98 2.76 2.24 3.12
CA VAL A 98 3.90 3.16 3.08
C VAL A 98 3.46 4.48 3.73
N ARG A 99 4.14 4.85 4.82
CA ARG A 99 3.85 6.08 5.58
C ARG A 99 5.05 7.01 5.55
N SER A 100 4.79 8.30 5.72
CA SER A 100 5.82 9.32 5.92
C SER A 100 5.49 10.12 7.16
N GLY A 101 6.50 10.46 7.97
CA GLY A 101 6.36 11.46 9.03
C GLY A 101 6.47 12.91 8.55
N LEU A 102 6.83 13.12 7.28
CA LEU A 102 7.07 14.45 6.70
C LEU A 102 5.87 14.97 5.92
N SER A 103 5.62 16.28 6.03
CA SER A 103 4.51 16.95 5.32
C SER A 103 4.75 17.04 3.80
N GLU A 104 6.02 17.12 3.41
CA GLU A 104 6.50 17.19 2.04
C GLU A 104 6.31 15.85 1.32
N ARG A 105 6.12 15.91 0.00
CA ARG A 105 5.85 14.71 -0.81
C ARG A 105 7.15 13.98 -1.16
N ALA A 106 7.12 12.67 -0.96
CA ALA A 106 8.02 11.73 -1.62
C ALA A 106 7.27 10.99 -2.73
N TYR A 107 7.97 10.62 -3.80
CA TYR A 107 7.40 9.96 -4.97
C TYR A 107 8.31 8.83 -5.43
N GLY A 108 7.74 7.76 -5.98
CA GLY A 108 8.52 6.65 -6.52
C GLY A 108 7.68 5.41 -6.72
N THR A 109 8.27 4.23 -6.53
CA THR A 109 7.65 2.95 -6.87
C THR A 109 7.58 2.05 -5.65
N LEU A 110 6.45 1.37 -5.48
CA LEU A 110 6.28 0.24 -4.59
C LEU A 110 6.17 -1.03 -5.43
N LYS A 111 6.96 -2.04 -5.10
CA LYS A 111 6.92 -3.36 -5.70
C LYS A 111 6.66 -4.42 -4.65
N ILE A 112 5.68 -5.28 -4.88
CA ILE A 112 5.31 -6.39 -3.99
C ILE A 112 5.36 -7.68 -4.80
N THR A 113 6.03 -8.70 -4.28
CA THR A 113 6.09 -10.05 -4.82
C THR A 113 5.59 -11.01 -3.76
N TYR A 114 4.66 -11.91 -4.10
CA TYR A 114 4.01 -12.78 -3.11
C TYR A 114 3.57 -14.12 -3.72
N PRO A 115 3.30 -15.16 -2.89
CA PRO A 115 2.76 -16.42 -3.35
C PRO A 115 1.32 -16.20 -3.84
N GLY A 116 1.06 -16.51 -5.10
CA GLY A 116 -0.26 -16.32 -5.68
C GLY A 116 -0.26 -16.39 -7.19
N ASP A 117 -1.47 -16.46 -7.75
CA ASP A 117 -1.68 -16.40 -9.18
C ASP A 117 -1.34 -15.00 -9.73
N THR A 118 -0.72 -14.97 -10.90
CA THR A 118 -0.24 -13.73 -11.57
C THR A 118 -1.34 -12.73 -11.96
N THR A 119 -2.60 -12.99 -11.61
CA THR A 119 -3.71 -12.05 -11.79
C THR A 119 -3.55 -10.88 -10.84
N PRO A 120 -3.40 -9.63 -11.34
CA PRO A 120 -3.29 -8.46 -10.48
C PRO A 120 -4.52 -8.32 -9.59
N PRO A 121 -4.37 -7.90 -8.31
CA PRO A 121 -5.50 -7.65 -7.44
C PRO A 121 -6.38 -6.53 -8.01
N THR A 122 -7.69 -6.62 -7.74
CA THR A 122 -8.62 -5.52 -8.04
C THR A 122 -8.38 -4.42 -7.01
N ILE A 123 -7.67 -3.36 -7.39
CA ILE A 123 -7.35 -2.24 -6.49
C ILE A 123 -8.63 -1.47 -6.16
N ALA A 124 -9.07 -1.52 -4.90
CA ALA A 124 -10.05 -0.58 -4.36
C ALA A 124 -9.31 0.68 -3.89
N ILE A 125 -9.16 1.68 -4.77
CA ILE A 125 -8.56 2.96 -4.41
C ILE A 125 -9.51 3.69 -3.45
N THR A 126 -9.26 3.61 -2.15
CA THR A 126 -9.92 4.44 -1.15
C THR A 126 -9.08 5.68 -0.87
N CYS A 127 -8.94 6.56 -1.88
CA CYS A 127 -8.54 7.93 -1.58
C CYS A 127 -9.64 8.56 -0.71
N SER A 128 -9.36 8.79 0.57
CA SER A 128 -10.18 9.71 1.35
C SER A 128 -10.10 11.07 0.65
N PRO A 129 -11.22 11.65 0.16
CA PRO A 129 -11.16 12.94 -0.51
C PRO A 129 -10.66 13.98 0.49
N GLU A 130 -9.50 14.57 0.22
CA GLU A 130 -9.09 15.82 0.86
C GLU A 130 -10.24 16.82 0.68
N ASN A 131 -10.85 17.23 1.80
CA ASN A 131 -11.83 18.30 1.81
C ASN A 131 -11.17 19.56 1.23
N PRO A 132 -11.56 20.04 0.02
CA PRO A 132 -10.93 21.23 -0.53
C PRO A 132 -11.35 22.41 0.32
N THR A 133 -10.39 22.99 1.05
CA THR A 133 -10.57 24.28 1.70
C THR A 133 -10.92 25.29 0.60
N ALA A 134 -12.17 25.75 0.61
CA ALA A 134 -12.70 26.67 -0.37
C ALA A 134 -11.97 28.02 -0.26
N ASP A 135 -11.06 28.26 -1.20
CA ASP A 135 -10.58 29.60 -1.52
C ASP A 135 -11.05 29.96 -2.93
N GLN A 136 -12.17 30.68 -3.00
CA GLN A 136 -12.66 31.32 -4.22
C GLN A 136 -13.23 32.69 -3.86
N HIS A 137 -12.34 33.67 -3.81
CA HIS A 137 -12.68 35.06 -3.99
C HIS A 137 -12.88 35.31 -5.50
N TYR A 138 -14.12 35.48 -5.98
CA TYR A 138 -14.38 36.22 -7.22
C TYR A 138 -15.76 36.88 -7.24
N ASN A 139 -15.74 38.22 -7.33
CA ASN A 139 -16.85 39.10 -7.66
C ASN A 139 -17.52 38.71 -9.00
N ASN A 140 -18.85 38.84 -9.13
CA ASN A 140 -19.53 39.97 -9.79
C ASN A 140 -21.00 39.63 -10.20
N HIS A 141 -21.82 40.67 -10.30
CA HIS A 141 -23.17 40.75 -10.91
C HIS A 141 -24.42 40.38 -10.08
N ASN A 142 -24.91 41.33 -9.28
CA ASN A 142 -26.34 41.54 -9.11
C ASN A 142 -26.74 42.85 -9.80
N LYS A 143 -27.46 42.72 -10.92
CA LYS A 143 -28.06 43.81 -11.70
C LYS A 143 -29.30 44.35 -10.99
N LEU A 144 -29.33 45.69 -10.91
CA LEU A 144 -30.36 46.64 -10.48
C LEU A 144 -31.82 46.19 -10.40
N GLU A 145 -32.52 46.66 -9.35
CA GLU A 145 -33.65 47.65 -9.33
C GLU A 145 -34.18 47.73 -7.88
N SER A 146 -34.57 48.84 -7.23
CA SER A 146 -34.98 50.19 -7.61
C SER A 146 -34.78 51.16 -6.41
N LYS A 147 -34.54 52.47 -6.67
CA LYS A 147 -34.64 53.56 -5.68
C LYS A 147 -36.09 54.11 -5.65
N PRO A 148 -36.54 54.88 -4.64
CA PRO A 148 -36.13 56.29 -4.53
C PRO A 148 -35.84 56.78 -3.09
N TYR A 149 -34.82 57.64 -2.98
CA TYR A 149 -34.74 58.63 -1.91
C TYR A 149 -35.61 59.83 -2.31
N LEU A 150 -36.46 60.31 -1.39
CA LEU A 150 -37.02 61.65 -1.43
C LEU A 150 -36.27 62.50 -0.39
N ILE A 151 -35.84 63.66 -0.92
CA ILE A 151 -35.27 64.88 -0.34
C ILE A 151 -35.49 65.08 1.16
#